data_AF-A0A920R7B9-F1
#
_entry.id   AF-A0A920R7B9-F1
#
_cell.length_a   1.000
_cell.length_b   1.000
_cell.length_c   1.000
_cell.angle_alpha   90.00
_cell.angle_beta   90.00
_cell.angle_gamma   90.00
#
_symmetry.space_group_name_H-M   'P 1'
#
loop_
_entity.id
_entity.type
_entity.pdbx_description
1 polymer ?
#
loop_
_entity_poly.entity_id
_entity_poly.type
_entity_poly.pdbx_seq_one_letter_code
_entity_poly.pdbx_strand_id
1 'polypeptide(L)' 'MDTLSMGMSNDYEAAIAEQSSMVRLGTVIFGPRV' A
#
# COMPACT_ATOMS: atom_id res chain seq x y z
N MET A 1 -18.85 6.27 0.98
CA MET A 1 -17.81 5.38 1.54
C MET A 1 -16.70 5.41 0.51
N ASP A 2 -15.80 6.38 0.66
CA ASP A 2 -15.04 6.94 -0.47
C ASP A 2 -13.57 6.49 -0.45
N THR A 3 -13.24 5.63 0.51
CA THR A 3 -11.89 5.14 0.73
C THR A 3 -11.83 3.62 0.57
N LEU A 4 -11.02 3.17 -0.37
CA LEU A 4 -10.61 1.79 -0.53
C LEU A 4 -9.16 1.65 -0.08
N SER A 5 -8.93 1.05 1.10
CA SER A 5 -7.60 0.87 1.66
C SER A 5 -7.04 -0.52 1.33
N MET A 6 -6.21 -0.61 0.29
CA MET A 6 -5.58 -1.86 -0.16
C MET A 6 -4.14 -1.60 -0.64
N GLY A 7 -3.31 -2.65 -0.62
CA GLY A 7 -1.89 -2.58 -0.96
C GLY A 7 -0.98 -2.28 0.23
N MET A 8 0.11 -3.01 0.29
CA MET A 8 1.22 -2.90 1.23
C MET A 8 2.55 -2.77 0.47
N SER A 9 3.68 -2.76 1.20
CA SER A 9 5.01 -2.53 0.61
C SER A 9 5.37 -3.41 -0.60
N ASN A 10 4.79 -4.60 -0.75
CA ASN A 10 5.14 -5.57 -1.80
C ASN A 10 4.14 -5.61 -2.97
N ASP A 11 2.99 -4.94 -2.87
CA ASP A 11 1.88 -5.05 -3.81
C ASP A 11 1.13 -3.72 -4.03
N TYR A 12 1.68 -2.60 -3.58
CA TYR A 12 1.03 -1.28 -3.71
C TYR A 12 0.81 -0.85 -5.17
N GLU A 13 1.67 -1.26 -6.11
CA GLU A 13 1.50 -0.96 -7.54
C GLU A 13 0.29 -1.67 -8.14
N ALA A 14 0.11 -2.95 -7.80
CA ALA A 14 -1.10 -3.70 -8.18
C ALA A 14 -2.34 -3.09 -7.54
N ALA A 15 -2.25 -2.68 -6.27
CA ALA A 15 -3.37 -2.02 -5.59
C ALA A 15 -3.75 -0.69 -6.26
N ILE A 16 -2.80 0.09 -6.76
CA ILE A 16 -3.07 1.31 -7.54
C ILE A 16 -3.75 0.96 -8.87
N ALA A 17 -3.28 -0.08 -9.57
CA ALA A 17 -3.92 -0.55 -10.81
C ALA A 17 -5.39 -0.95 -10.59
N GLU A 18 -5.69 -1.60 -9.46
CA GLU A 18 -7.03 -1.98 -9.00
C GLU A 18 -7.80 -0.85 -8.27
N GLN A 19 -7.41 0.41 -8.48
CA GLN A 19 -8.13 1.60 -8.00
C GLN A 19 -8.19 1.74 -6.47
N SER A 20 -7.17 1.28 -5.74
CA SER A 20 -7.01 1.62 -4.31
C SER A 20 -6.86 3.13 -4.13
N SER A 21 -7.60 3.70 -3.19
CA SER A 21 -7.53 5.13 -2.87
C SER A 21 -6.59 5.41 -1.69
N MET A 22 -6.06 4.37 -1.04
CA MET A 22 -5.11 4.46 0.06
C MET A 22 -4.25 3.20 0.17
N VAL A 23 -2.93 3.36 0.06
CA VAL A 23 -1.93 2.28 0.25
C VAL A 23 -1.23 2.39 1.61
N ARG A 24 -0.69 1.27 2.12
CA ARG A 24 -0.04 1.20 3.44
C ARG A 24 1.43 0.81 3.31
N LEU A 25 2.33 1.78 3.37
CA LEU A 25 3.75 1.56 3.14
C LEU A 25 4.54 1.59 4.45
N GLY A 26 5.29 0.52 4.70
CA GLY A 26 6.11 0.36 5.90
C GLY A 26 7.56 0.06 5.53
N THR A 27 7.85 -1.21 5.27
CA THR A 27 9.20 -1.70 4.94
C THR A 27 9.87 -0.95 3.80
N VAL A 28 9.13 -0.59 2.75
CA VAL A 28 9.71 0.13 1.60
C VAL A 28 10.12 1.57 1.94
N ILE A 29 9.50 2.18 2.96
CA ILE A 29 9.86 3.54 3.43
C ILE A 29 10.90 3.47 4.55
N PHE A 30 10.71 2.58 5.52
CA PHE A 30 11.45 2.59 6.79
C PHE A 30 12.48 1.46 6.93
N GLY A 31 12.51 0.50 6.00
CA GLY A 31 13.34 -0.70 6.11
C GLY A 31 12.72 -1.81 6.97
N PRO A 32 13.45 -2.94 7.16
CA PRO A 32 12.99 -4.06 7.99
C PRO A 32 12.83 -3.64 9.46
N ARG A 33 11.93 -4.32 10.18
CA ARG A 33 11.81 -4.12 11.63
C ARG A 33 13.04 -4.67 12.34
N VAL A 34 13.57 -3.91 13.29
CA VAL A 34 14.62 -4.32 14.22
C VAL A 34 14.04 -4.89 15.50
#